data_AF-H3B6G8-F1
#
_entry.id   AF-H3B6G8-F1
#
_cell.length_a   1.000
_cell.length_b   1.000
_cell.length_c   1.000
_cell.angle_alpha   90.00
_cell.angle_beta   90.00
_cell.angle_gamma   90.00
#
_symmetry.space_group_name_H-M   'P 1'
#
loop_
_entity.id
_entity.type
_entity.pdbx_description
1 polymer ?
#
loop_
_entity_poly.entity_id
_entity_poly.type
_entity_poly.pdbx_seq_one_letter_code
_entity_poly.pdbx_strand_id
1 'polypeptide(L)'
;MNLPVKPSLLVYILLAVSFLLTIILFSIAISAPATCSPSMHLNATEEKLLQIQESIAKMSNGAKEIESECAASVSQVRSLVAGMSKDTQKIETDCTANISQLSSKVSEVTTRLHSLQILQSQLQEEISTLKEKYLLCNFNQGWLHFQNKCYYLSSSTADWRKAKENCIGLQSHLAVVTTQKLQNLLQERTGDEKYWIGLSDIEVEGQWKWVDGTDYNSNEK
;
A
#
# COMPACT_ATOMS: atom_id res chain seq x y z
N MET A 1 43.81 -88.45 108.63
CA MET A 1 43.68 -87.26 109.52
C MET A 1 43.78 -86.01 108.65
N ASN A 2 42.65 -85.38 108.31
CA ASN A 2 42.61 -84.03 107.75
C ASN A 2 41.63 -83.24 108.63
N LEU A 3 42.15 -82.30 109.42
CA LEU A 3 41.32 -81.41 110.25
C LEU A 3 40.57 -80.40 109.36
N PRO A 4 39.34 -80.01 109.71
CA PRO A 4 38.56 -79.05 108.95
C PRO A 4 39.06 -77.61 109.23
N VAL A 5 39.32 -76.86 108.16
CA VAL A 5 39.62 -75.43 108.23
C VAL A 5 38.31 -74.68 108.42
N LYS A 6 38.11 -74.04 109.58
CA LYS A 6 36.97 -73.15 109.82
C LYS A 6 37.22 -71.80 109.11
N PRO A 7 36.26 -71.30 108.31
CA PRO A 7 36.42 -69.99 107.66
C PRO A 7 36.46 -68.86 108.70
N SER A 8 37.27 -67.83 108.42
CA SER A 8 37.44 -66.70 109.33
C SER A 8 36.17 -65.84 109.40
N LEU A 9 35.97 -65.18 110.55
CA LEU A 9 34.84 -64.27 110.83
C LEU A 9 34.60 -63.23 109.71
N LEU A 10 35.67 -62.85 109.01
CA LEU A 10 35.68 -61.90 107.90
C LEU A 10 34.81 -62.36 106.71
N VAL A 11 34.77 -63.67 106.45
CA VAL A 11 33.95 -64.25 105.36
C VAL A 11 32.46 -64.09 105.65
N TYR A 12 32.04 -64.30 106.91
CA TYR A 12 30.63 -64.13 107.30
C TYR A 12 30.18 -62.67 107.24
N ILE A 13 31.06 -61.73 107.61
CA ILE A 13 30.75 -60.29 107.53
C ILE A 13 30.59 -59.86 106.07
N LEU A 14 31.47 -60.32 105.16
CA LEU A 14 31.37 -59.99 103.74
C LEU A 14 30.09 -60.54 103.09
N LEU A 15 29.68 -61.76 103.45
CA LEU A 15 28.43 -62.34 102.98
C LEU A 15 27.20 -61.57 103.49
N ALA A 16 27.21 -61.15 104.75
CA ALA A 16 26.11 -60.36 105.33
C ALA A 16 25.99 -58.96 104.68
N VAL A 17 27.12 -58.29 104.42
CA VAL A 17 27.13 -56.98 103.74
C VAL A 17 26.65 -57.11 102.29
N SER A 18 27.07 -58.16 101.58
CA SER A 18 26.59 -58.44 100.23
C SER A 18 25.07 -58.66 100.20
N PHE A 19 24.53 -59.44 101.14
CA PHE A 19 23.10 -59.70 101.22
C PHE A 19 22.29 -58.42 101.51
N LEU A 20 22.76 -57.57 102.43
CA LEU A 20 22.12 -56.30 102.73
C LEU A 20 22.16 -55.33 101.54
N LEU A 21 23.27 -55.27 100.81
CA LEU A 21 23.37 -54.46 99.59
C LEU A 21 22.39 -54.96 98.51
N THR A 22 22.21 -56.27 98.36
CA THR A 22 21.23 -56.81 97.40
C THR A 22 19.79 -56.48 97.79
N ILE A 23 19.45 -56.48 99.07
CA ILE A 23 18.11 -56.11 99.55
C ILE A 23 17.85 -54.62 99.31
N ILE A 24 18.84 -53.76 99.57
CA ILE A 24 18.71 -52.31 99.34
C ILE A 24 18.53 -52.02 97.84
N LEU A 25 19.34 -52.65 96.98
CA LEU A 25 19.22 -52.49 95.53
C LEU A 25 17.86 -53.00 95.00
N PHE A 26 17.36 -54.11 95.53
CA PHE A 26 16.04 -54.64 95.17
C PHE A 26 14.90 -53.74 95.68
N SER A 27 15.05 -53.15 96.87
CA SER A 27 14.09 -52.19 97.43
C SER A 27 14.02 -50.91 96.59
N ILE A 28 15.17 -50.38 96.14
CA ILE A 28 15.25 -49.21 95.25
C ILE A 28 14.61 -49.51 93.88
N ALA A 29 14.77 -50.74 93.36
CA ALA A 29 14.15 -51.15 92.10
C ALA A 29 12.62 -51.26 92.19
N ILE A 30 12.07 -51.66 93.35
CA ILE A 30 10.61 -51.75 93.57
C ILE A 30 10.01 -50.38 93.92
N SER A 31 10.78 -49.49 94.56
CA SER A 31 10.31 -48.16 94.96
C SER A 31 10.55 -47.07 93.91
N ALA A 32 10.96 -47.40 92.69
CA ALA A 32 10.89 -46.46 91.58
C ALA A 32 9.43 -46.45 91.07
N PRO A 33 8.61 -45.45 91.42
CA PRO A 33 7.24 -45.41 90.91
C PRO A 33 7.28 -45.29 89.38
N ALA A 34 6.70 -46.27 88.71
CA ALA A 34 6.26 -46.13 87.33
C ALA A 34 5.11 -45.12 87.28
N THR A 35 5.41 -43.83 87.35
CA THR A 35 4.46 -42.77 87.01
C THR A 35 4.85 -42.15 85.68
N CYS A 36 4.44 -42.82 84.61
CA CYS A 36 4.09 -42.19 83.35
C CYS A 36 2.77 -42.83 82.93
N SER A 37 1.66 -42.09 83.00
CA SER A 37 0.45 -42.40 82.22
C SER A 37 0.59 -41.74 80.85
N PRO A 38 0.78 -42.49 79.74
CA PRO A 38 0.81 -41.94 78.40
C PRO A 38 -0.42 -42.45 77.63
N SER A 39 -1.62 -41.90 77.89
CA SER A 39 -2.81 -42.35 77.14
C SER A 39 -3.88 -41.29 76.86
N MET A 40 -3.87 -40.13 77.55
CA MET A 40 -4.88 -39.09 77.29
C MET A 40 -4.43 -38.07 76.21
N HIS A 41 -3.12 -37.94 75.95
CA HIS A 41 -2.57 -36.97 75.00
C HIS A 41 -2.22 -37.57 73.63
N LEU A 42 -2.10 -38.91 73.51
CA LEU A 42 -1.72 -39.60 72.28
C LEU A 42 -2.90 -39.76 71.29
N ASN A 43 -4.10 -40.12 71.79
CA ASN A 43 -5.28 -40.29 70.94
C ASN A 43 -5.76 -38.96 70.33
N ALA A 44 -5.67 -37.86 71.08
CA ALA A 44 -5.99 -36.51 70.57
C ALA A 44 -4.98 -36.02 69.52
N THR A 45 -3.73 -36.48 69.57
CA THR A 45 -2.73 -36.20 68.52
C THR A 45 -2.93 -37.05 67.27
N GLU A 46 -3.39 -38.30 67.39
CA GLU A 46 -3.71 -39.17 66.25
C GLU A 46 -4.94 -38.67 65.48
N GLU A 47 -5.98 -38.19 66.16
CA GLU A 47 -7.17 -37.61 65.53
C GLU A 47 -6.85 -36.35 64.72
N LYS A 48 -6.02 -35.45 65.29
CA LYS A 48 -5.53 -34.26 64.57
C LYS A 48 -4.67 -34.64 63.36
N LEU A 49 -3.87 -35.69 63.46
CA LEU A 49 -3.05 -36.19 62.35
C LEU A 49 -3.92 -36.72 61.19
N LEU A 50 -4.97 -37.48 61.50
CA LEU A 50 -5.95 -37.96 60.52
C LEU A 50 -6.68 -36.81 59.81
N GLN A 51 -7.11 -35.78 60.55
CA GLN A 51 -7.73 -34.58 59.96
C GLN A 51 -6.78 -33.82 59.03
N ILE A 52 -5.50 -33.72 59.39
CA ILE A 52 -4.46 -33.11 58.56
C ILE A 52 -4.26 -33.94 57.28
N GLN A 53 -4.20 -35.28 57.37
CA GLN A 53 -4.07 -36.14 56.20
C GLN A 53 -5.27 -36.03 55.25
N GLU A 54 -6.49 -35.98 55.77
CA GLU A 54 -7.69 -35.76 54.94
C GLU A 54 -7.66 -34.40 54.25
N SER A 55 -7.24 -33.36 54.98
CA SER A 55 -7.08 -32.01 54.42
C SER A 55 -6.01 -31.98 53.33
N ILE A 56 -4.88 -32.66 53.52
CA ILE A 56 -3.83 -32.82 52.52
C ILE A 56 -4.36 -33.56 51.29
N ALA A 57 -5.14 -34.63 51.47
CA ALA A 57 -5.73 -35.38 50.36
C ALA A 57 -6.71 -34.50 49.55
N LYS A 58 -7.57 -33.73 50.23
CA LYS A 58 -8.46 -32.76 49.58
C LYS A 58 -7.69 -31.70 48.80
N MET A 59 -6.65 -31.12 49.40
CA MET A 59 -5.79 -30.15 48.72
C MET A 59 -5.05 -30.77 47.52
N SER A 60 -4.56 -32.01 47.65
CA SER A 60 -3.88 -32.73 46.57
C SER A 60 -4.81 -32.98 45.38
N ASN A 61 -6.05 -33.38 45.65
CA ASN A 61 -7.05 -33.58 44.59
C ASN A 61 -7.42 -32.24 43.92
N GLY A 62 -7.63 -31.18 44.71
CA GLY A 62 -7.87 -29.84 44.17
C GLY A 62 -6.71 -29.32 43.31
N ALA A 63 -5.46 -29.59 43.71
CA ALA A 63 -4.28 -29.22 42.91
C ALA A 63 -4.24 -29.94 41.55
N LYS A 64 -4.59 -31.23 41.52
CA LYS A 64 -4.68 -32.02 40.27
C LYS A 64 -5.81 -31.52 39.35
N GLU A 65 -6.95 -31.13 39.93
CA GLU A 65 -8.08 -30.60 39.17
C GLU A 65 -7.73 -29.25 38.53
N ILE A 66 -7.09 -28.35 39.30
CA ILE A 66 -6.57 -27.07 38.78
C ILE A 66 -5.53 -27.30 37.66
N GLU A 67 -4.64 -28.28 37.81
CA GLU A 67 -3.64 -28.62 36.78
C GLU A 67 -4.32 -29.07 35.48
N SER A 68 -5.35 -29.91 35.57
CA SER A 68 -6.14 -30.36 34.42
C SER A 68 -6.89 -29.22 33.74
N GLU A 69 -7.57 -28.35 34.51
CA GLU A 69 -8.27 -27.18 33.97
C GLU A 69 -7.32 -26.18 33.30
N CYS A 70 -6.14 -25.96 33.90
CA CYS A 70 -5.08 -25.13 33.34
C CYS A 70 -4.56 -25.71 32.02
N ALA A 71 -4.29 -27.02 31.97
CA ALA A 71 -3.85 -27.70 30.75
C ALA A 71 -4.89 -27.59 29.62
N ALA A 72 -6.18 -27.76 29.94
CA ALA A 72 -7.28 -27.58 28.99
C ALA A 72 -7.33 -26.14 28.47
N SER A 73 -7.28 -25.16 29.37
CA SER A 73 -7.29 -23.72 29.02
C SER A 73 -6.10 -23.33 28.14
N VAL A 74 -4.89 -23.81 28.47
CA VAL A 74 -3.68 -23.58 27.66
C VAL A 74 -3.82 -24.18 26.27
N SER A 75 -4.42 -25.36 26.13
CA SER A 75 -4.67 -25.99 24.84
C SER A 75 -5.61 -25.15 23.96
N GLN A 76 -6.68 -24.60 24.55
CA GLN A 76 -7.62 -23.73 23.86
C GLN A 76 -6.96 -22.42 23.42
N VAL A 77 -6.20 -21.78 24.31
CA VAL A 77 -5.45 -20.56 23.99
C VAL A 77 -4.46 -20.82 22.85
N ARG A 78 -3.75 -21.95 22.85
CA ARG A 78 -2.83 -22.32 21.77
C ARG A 78 -3.54 -22.45 20.42
N SER A 79 -4.72 -23.08 20.40
CA SER A 79 -5.53 -23.19 19.17
C SER A 79 -5.98 -21.83 18.65
N LEU A 80 -6.44 -20.95 19.54
CA LEU A 80 -6.86 -19.59 19.18
C LEU A 80 -5.68 -18.77 18.63
N VAL A 81 -4.52 -18.83 19.29
CA VAL A 81 -3.29 -18.16 18.83
C VAL A 81 -2.87 -18.65 17.45
N ALA A 82 -2.93 -19.96 17.20
CA ALA A 82 -2.62 -20.52 15.88
C ALA A 82 -3.59 -20.05 14.79
N GLY A 83 -4.89 -19.96 15.11
CA GLY A 83 -5.91 -19.41 14.22
C GLY A 83 -5.65 -17.94 13.88
N MET A 84 -5.43 -17.12 14.92
CA MET A 84 -5.13 -15.69 14.75
C MET A 84 -3.84 -15.46 13.95
N SER A 85 -2.82 -16.29 14.14
CA SER A 85 -1.58 -16.23 13.35
C SER A 85 -1.84 -16.47 11.87
N LYS A 86 -2.71 -17.43 11.53
CA LYS A 86 -3.10 -17.73 10.15
C LYS A 86 -3.90 -16.59 9.53
N ASP A 87 -4.86 -16.03 10.27
CA ASP A 87 -5.67 -14.91 9.80
C ASP A 87 -4.82 -13.66 9.57
N THR A 88 -3.86 -13.39 10.47
CA THR A 88 -2.91 -12.28 10.33
C THR A 88 -2.07 -12.44 9.06
N GLN A 89 -1.53 -13.63 8.80
CA GLN A 89 -0.72 -13.90 7.60
C GLN A 89 -1.56 -13.79 6.32
N LYS A 90 -2.82 -14.23 6.36
CA LYS A 90 -3.75 -14.06 5.24
C LYS A 90 -4.02 -12.58 4.95
N ILE A 91 -4.31 -11.79 5.98
CA ILE A 91 -4.51 -10.33 5.83
C ILE A 91 -3.26 -9.67 5.24
N GLU A 92 -2.07 -10.04 5.70
CA GLU A 92 -0.81 -9.50 5.19
C GLU A 92 -0.60 -9.80 3.70
N THR A 93 -0.85 -11.05 3.29
CA THR A 93 -0.73 -11.47 1.89
C THR A 93 -1.78 -10.82 1.00
N ASP A 94 -3.04 -10.77 1.42
CA ASP A 94 -4.13 -10.12 0.70
C ASP A 94 -3.88 -8.60 0.55
N CYS A 95 -3.38 -7.94 1.61
CA CYS A 95 -3.04 -6.53 1.59
C CYS A 95 -1.88 -6.26 0.61
N THR A 96 -0.84 -7.08 0.63
CA THR A 96 0.32 -6.97 -0.26
C THR A 96 -0.08 -7.14 -1.72
N ALA A 97 -0.92 -8.14 -2.02
CA ALA A 97 -1.45 -8.37 -3.36
C ALA A 97 -2.25 -7.16 -3.85
N ASN A 98 -3.15 -6.63 -3.03
CA ASN A 98 -3.96 -5.46 -3.38
C ASN A 98 -3.12 -4.19 -3.57
N ILE A 99 -2.12 -3.95 -2.72
CA ILE A 99 -1.19 -2.82 -2.86
C ILE A 99 -0.43 -2.92 -4.18
N SER A 100 0.06 -4.11 -4.54
CA SER A 100 0.79 -4.32 -5.80
C SER A 100 -0.10 -4.04 -7.02
N GLN A 101 -1.35 -4.51 -7.01
CA GLN A 101 -2.32 -4.28 -8.08
C GLN A 101 -2.75 -2.81 -8.17
N LEU A 102 -2.91 -2.14 -7.03
CA LEU A 102 -3.24 -0.72 -6.99
C LEU A 102 -2.09 0.12 -7.54
N SER A 103 -0.86 -0.20 -7.16
CA SER A 103 0.35 0.45 -7.68
C SER A 103 0.45 0.32 -9.21
N SER A 104 0.18 -0.87 -9.77
CA SER A 104 0.20 -1.07 -11.22
C SER A 104 -0.87 -0.25 -11.94
N LYS A 105 -2.10 -0.19 -11.40
CA LYS A 105 -3.19 0.62 -11.98
C LYS A 105 -2.89 2.12 -11.89
N VAL A 106 -2.31 2.59 -10.78
CA VAL A 106 -1.89 3.99 -10.63
C VAL A 106 -0.82 4.34 -11.65
N SER A 107 0.16 3.46 -11.87
CA SER A 107 1.18 3.64 -12.91
C SER A 107 0.55 3.75 -14.32
N GLU A 108 -0.37 2.85 -14.67
CA GLU A 108 -1.08 2.87 -15.96
C GLU A 108 -1.87 4.19 -16.16
N VAL A 109 -2.63 4.60 -15.14
CA VAL A 109 -3.40 5.85 -15.19
C VAL A 109 -2.48 7.05 -15.34
N THR A 110 -1.34 7.05 -14.65
CA THR A 110 -0.34 8.13 -14.73
C THR A 110 0.24 8.24 -16.14
N THR A 111 0.59 7.10 -16.76
CA THR A 111 1.08 7.08 -18.15
C THR A 111 0.04 7.62 -19.11
N ARG A 112 -1.22 7.19 -19.00
CA ARG A 112 -2.32 7.69 -19.85
C ARG A 112 -2.55 9.19 -19.67
N LEU A 113 -2.48 9.69 -18.44
CA LEU A 113 -2.62 11.11 -18.15
C LEU A 113 -1.52 11.93 -18.82
N HIS A 114 -0.26 11.49 -18.72
CA HIS A 114 0.86 12.14 -19.40
C HIS A 114 0.67 12.16 -20.93
N SER A 115 0.24 11.04 -21.53
CA SER A 115 -0.06 10.98 -22.96
C SER A 115 -1.15 11.98 -23.36
N LEU A 116 -2.21 12.10 -22.55
CA LEU A 116 -3.28 13.08 -22.79
C LEU A 116 -2.80 14.53 -22.65
N GLN A 117 -1.94 14.83 -21.69
CA GLN A 117 -1.35 16.16 -21.53
C GLN A 117 -0.49 16.57 -22.73
N ILE A 118 0.30 15.63 -23.27
CA ILE A 118 1.10 15.87 -24.49
C ILE A 118 0.15 16.18 -25.65
N LEU A 119 -0.87 15.35 -25.87
CA LEU A 119 -1.84 15.57 -26.94
C LEU A 119 -2.56 16.92 -26.79
N GLN A 120 -2.90 17.31 -25.56
CA GLN A 120 -3.51 18.61 -25.28
C GLN A 120 -2.57 19.77 -25.67
N SER A 121 -1.26 19.68 -25.37
CA SER A 121 -0.30 20.71 -25.74
C SER A 121 -0.16 20.85 -27.26
N GLN A 122 -0.12 19.73 -27.98
CA GLN A 122 -0.05 19.72 -29.45
C GLN A 122 -1.30 20.36 -30.07
N LEU A 123 -2.48 19.98 -29.59
CA LEU A 123 -3.73 20.56 -30.06
C LEU A 123 -3.81 22.07 -29.79
N GLN A 124 -3.31 22.51 -28.62
CA GLN A 124 -3.29 23.93 -28.27
C GLN A 124 -2.39 24.74 -29.21
N GLU A 125 -1.26 24.18 -29.62
CA GLU A 125 -0.37 24.78 -30.61
C GLU A 125 -1.05 24.90 -31.97
N GLU A 126 -1.65 23.83 -32.49
CA GLU A 126 -2.37 23.86 -33.76
C GLU A 126 -3.51 24.89 -33.78
N ILE A 127 -4.28 24.98 -32.68
CA ILE A 127 -5.34 25.99 -32.54
C ILE A 127 -4.76 27.41 -32.58
N SER A 128 -3.60 27.65 -31.96
CA SER A 128 -2.96 28.96 -31.99
C SER A 128 -2.54 29.36 -33.39
N THR A 129 -1.93 28.43 -34.15
CA THR A 129 -1.53 28.66 -35.55
C THR A 129 -2.73 28.90 -36.45
N LEU A 130 -3.81 28.14 -36.27
CA LEU A 130 -5.05 28.34 -37.03
C LEU A 130 -5.70 29.69 -36.72
N LYS A 131 -5.67 30.14 -35.46
CA LYS A 131 -6.18 31.47 -35.07
C LYS A 131 -5.39 32.59 -35.71
N GLU A 132 -4.05 32.52 -35.72
CA GLU A 132 -3.21 33.51 -36.39
C GLU A 132 -3.53 33.58 -37.89
N LYS A 133 -3.66 32.42 -38.53
CA LYS A 133 -4.04 32.30 -39.94
C LYS A 133 -5.44 32.88 -40.22
N TYR A 134 -6.40 32.64 -39.32
CA TYR A 134 -7.76 33.19 -39.42
C TYR A 134 -7.78 34.71 -39.23
N LEU A 135 -6.92 35.26 -38.37
CA LEU A 135 -6.82 36.69 -38.16
C LEU A 135 -6.11 37.41 -39.33
N LEU A 136 -5.12 36.75 -39.94
CA LEU A 136 -4.32 37.31 -41.03
C LEU A 136 -5.15 37.65 -42.28
N CYS A 137 -6.11 36.79 -42.64
CA CYS A 137 -6.89 36.96 -43.86
C CYS A 137 -8.30 37.48 -43.63
N ASN A 138 -8.61 38.24 -42.58
CA ASN A 138 -9.92 38.89 -42.35
C ASN A 138 -11.14 38.08 -42.86
N PHE A 139 -11.21 36.80 -42.47
CA PHE A 139 -12.16 35.83 -43.04
C PHE A 139 -13.62 36.26 -42.85
N ASN A 140 -13.92 37.03 -41.79
CA ASN A 140 -15.24 37.60 -41.53
C ASN A 140 -15.72 38.55 -42.65
N GLN A 141 -14.82 39.02 -43.51
CA GLN A 141 -15.12 39.85 -44.68
C GLN A 141 -15.07 39.07 -46.01
N GLY A 142 -15.05 37.73 -45.97
CA GLY A 142 -15.14 36.88 -47.16
C GLY A 142 -13.83 36.62 -47.90
N TRP A 143 -12.69 36.92 -47.27
CA TRP A 143 -11.36 36.62 -47.81
C TRP A 143 -11.00 35.14 -47.60
N LEU A 144 -10.30 34.56 -48.58
CA LEU A 144 -9.88 33.17 -48.63
C LEU A 144 -8.37 33.07 -48.42
N HIS A 145 -7.90 32.26 -47.47
CA HIS A 145 -6.47 32.00 -47.30
C HIS A 145 -6.01 30.80 -48.15
N PHE A 146 -4.96 30.98 -48.96
CA PHE A 146 -4.24 29.89 -49.61
C PHE A 146 -2.73 30.17 -49.65
N GLN A 147 -1.90 29.22 -49.17
CA GLN A 147 -0.42 29.30 -49.17
C GLN A 147 0.15 30.66 -48.75
N ASN A 148 -0.23 31.14 -47.57
CA ASN A 148 0.19 32.40 -46.96
C ASN A 148 -0.23 33.67 -47.72
N LYS A 149 -1.17 33.56 -48.66
CA LYS A 149 -1.80 34.69 -49.35
C LYS A 149 -3.30 34.70 -49.09
N CYS A 150 -3.89 35.90 -49.08
CA CYS A 150 -5.32 36.11 -48.92
C CYS A 150 -5.92 36.55 -50.26
N TYR A 151 -7.05 35.97 -50.64
CA TYR A 151 -7.74 36.23 -51.91
C TYR A 151 -9.14 36.73 -51.62
N TYR A 152 -9.58 37.77 -52.32
CA TYR A 152 -10.90 38.35 -52.15
C TYR A 152 -11.67 38.25 -53.47
N LEU A 153 -12.88 37.70 -53.41
CA LEU A 153 -13.80 37.65 -54.54
C LEU A 153 -14.70 38.89 -54.47
N SER A 154 -14.42 39.88 -55.31
CA SER A 154 -15.22 41.11 -55.39
C SER A 154 -16.65 40.80 -55.84
N SER A 155 -17.65 41.33 -55.12
CA SER A 155 -19.05 41.28 -55.55
C SER A 155 -19.40 42.35 -56.60
N SER A 156 -18.49 43.28 -56.88
CA SER A 156 -18.69 44.36 -57.84
C SER A 156 -18.13 44.02 -59.22
N THR A 157 -18.90 44.31 -60.26
CA THR A 157 -18.49 44.19 -61.66
C THR A 157 -17.78 45.46 -62.11
N ALA A 158 -16.63 45.33 -62.75
CA ALA A 158 -15.85 46.44 -63.27
C ALA A 158 -15.03 46.00 -64.50
N ASP A 159 -14.51 46.92 -65.30
CA ASP A 159 -13.45 46.60 -66.27
C ASP A 159 -12.13 46.27 -65.55
N TRP A 160 -11.15 45.73 -66.29
CA TRP A 160 -9.89 45.28 -65.70
C TRP A 160 -9.12 46.42 -64.98
N ARG A 161 -9.08 47.63 -65.56
CA ARG A 161 -8.35 48.76 -64.95
C ARG A 161 -9.02 49.18 -63.65
N LYS A 162 -10.35 49.27 -63.66
CA LYS A 162 -11.10 49.64 -62.46
C LYS A 162 -11.05 48.55 -61.39
N ALA A 163 -11.07 47.28 -61.78
CA ALA A 163 -10.85 46.16 -60.86
C ALA A 163 -9.46 46.24 -60.20
N LYS A 164 -8.42 46.58 -60.97
CA LYS A 164 -7.07 46.81 -60.43
C LYS A 164 -7.04 47.95 -59.41
N GLU A 165 -7.65 49.09 -59.71
CA GLU A 165 -7.77 50.22 -58.77
C GLU A 165 -8.51 49.83 -57.48
N ASN A 166 -9.61 49.08 -57.60
CA ASN A 166 -10.38 48.63 -56.45
C ASN A 166 -9.54 47.73 -55.53
N CYS A 167 -8.76 46.80 -56.10
CA CYS A 167 -7.82 45.98 -55.32
C CYS A 167 -6.75 46.83 -54.61
N ILE A 168 -6.19 47.84 -55.28
CA ILE A 168 -5.23 48.77 -54.68
C ILE A 168 -5.86 49.52 -53.49
N GLY A 169 -7.13 49.94 -53.62
CA GLY A 169 -7.89 50.55 -52.52
C GLY A 169 -8.06 49.64 -51.30
N LEU A 170 -8.04 48.32 -51.50
CA LEU A 170 -8.04 47.30 -50.44
C LEU A 170 -6.62 46.94 -49.95
N GLN A 171 -5.61 47.74 -50.28
CA GLN A 171 -4.19 47.45 -49.98
C GLN A 171 -3.73 46.09 -50.57
N SER A 172 -4.25 45.74 -51.74
CA SER A 172 -4.01 44.48 -52.43
C SER A 172 -3.77 44.70 -53.92
N HIS A 173 -3.66 43.62 -54.69
CA HIS A 173 -3.64 43.66 -56.15
C HIS A 173 -4.54 42.55 -56.71
N LEU A 174 -4.87 42.62 -58.01
CA LEU A 174 -5.58 41.53 -58.68
C LEU A 174 -4.81 40.21 -58.53
N ALA A 175 -5.54 39.11 -58.36
CA ALA A 175 -4.94 37.83 -57.99
C ALA A 175 -3.93 37.34 -59.03
N VAL A 176 -2.76 36.91 -58.56
CA VAL A 176 -1.72 36.27 -59.36
C VAL A 176 -1.85 34.76 -59.19
N VAL A 177 -2.20 34.07 -60.28
CA VAL A 177 -2.58 32.66 -60.24
C VAL A 177 -1.54 31.82 -60.97
N THR A 178 -0.54 31.36 -60.22
CA THR A 178 0.64 30.66 -60.78
C THR A 178 0.67 29.16 -60.50
N THR A 179 -0.29 28.63 -59.74
CA THR A 179 -0.34 27.19 -59.41
C THR A 179 -1.69 26.58 -59.75
N GLN A 180 -1.67 25.35 -60.27
CA GLN A 180 -2.89 24.61 -60.59
C GLN A 180 -3.79 24.41 -59.36
N LYS A 181 -3.20 24.25 -58.17
CA LYS A 181 -3.96 24.10 -56.92
C LYS A 181 -4.76 25.36 -56.59
N LEU A 182 -4.16 26.54 -56.75
CA LEU A 182 -4.87 27.81 -56.56
C LEU A 182 -5.96 28.00 -57.62
N GLN A 183 -5.65 27.70 -58.88
CA GLN A 183 -6.63 27.75 -59.97
C GLN A 183 -7.86 26.89 -59.68
N ASN A 184 -7.66 25.64 -59.27
CA ASN A 184 -8.75 24.73 -58.92
C ASN A 184 -9.59 25.24 -57.74
N LEU A 185 -8.94 25.76 -56.69
CA LEU A 185 -9.62 26.32 -55.53
C LEU A 185 -10.48 27.53 -55.92
N LEU A 186 -9.95 28.44 -56.74
CA LEU A 186 -10.71 29.60 -57.19
C LEU A 186 -11.89 29.18 -58.07
N GLN A 187 -11.69 28.24 -59.01
CA GLN A 187 -12.77 27.71 -59.85
C GLN A 187 -13.89 27.05 -59.04
N GLU A 188 -13.55 26.26 -58.02
CA GLU A 188 -14.54 25.66 -57.13
C GLU A 188 -15.37 26.72 -56.38
N ARG A 189 -14.74 27.84 -56.01
CA ARG A 189 -15.40 28.93 -55.28
C ARG A 189 -16.22 29.85 -56.17
N THR A 190 -15.79 30.09 -57.40
CA THR A 190 -16.45 31.01 -58.34
C THR A 190 -17.51 30.32 -59.18
N GLY A 191 -17.45 28.99 -59.35
CA GLY A 191 -18.32 28.28 -60.27
C GLY A 191 -18.19 28.82 -61.70
N ASP A 192 -19.31 29.13 -62.33
CA ASP A 192 -19.37 29.66 -63.69
C ASP A 192 -19.18 31.20 -63.77
N GLU A 193 -19.05 31.88 -62.63
CA GLU A 193 -18.86 33.33 -62.59
C GLU A 193 -17.45 33.73 -63.05
N LYS A 194 -17.37 34.85 -63.78
CA LYS A 194 -16.10 35.36 -64.34
C LYS A 194 -15.53 36.47 -63.48
N TYR A 195 -14.27 36.31 -63.11
CA TYR A 195 -13.53 37.28 -62.30
C TYR A 195 -12.29 37.78 -63.05
N TRP A 196 -11.99 39.06 -62.90
CA TRP A 196 -10.71 39.59 -63.36
C TRP A 196 -9.57 39.10 -62.46
N ILE A 197 -8.49 38.66 -63.10
CA ILE A 197 -7.23 38.30 -62.45
C ILE A 197 -6.12 39.27 -62.86
N GLY A 198 -4.98 39.15 -62.21
CA GLY A 198 -3.84 40.05 -62.40
C GLY A 198 -3.02 39.82 -63.66
N LEU A 199 -3.49 39.03 -64.61
CA LEU A 199 -2.80 38.78 -65.88
C LEU A 199 -3.33 39.74 -66.95
N SER A 200 -2.46 40.51 -67.59
CA SER A 200 -2.84 41.38 -68.71
C SER A 200 -1.69 41.67 -69.67
N ASP A 201 -2.03 42.08 -70.89
CA ASP A 201 -1.12 42.55 -71.93
C ASP A 201 -1.37 44.03 -72.29
N ILE A 202 -2.04 44.76 -71.38
CA ILE A 202 -2.48 46.14 -71.59
C ILE A 202 -1.32 47.14 -71.82
N GLU A 203 -0.10 46.77 -71.42
CA GLU A 203 1.10 47.56 -71.65
C GLU A 203 1.62 47.40 -73.08
N VAL A 204 1.66 46.16 -73.58
CA VAL A 204 2.14 45.79 -74.91
C VAL A 204 1.32 44.59 -75.38
N GLU A 205 0.48 44.81 -76.39
CA GLU A 205 -0.38 43.78 -76.97
C GLU A 205 0.40 42.51 -77.30
N GLY A 206 -0.10 41.35 -76.86
CA GLY A 206 0.55 40.06 -77.05
C GLY A 206 1.69 39.75 -76.06
N GLN A 207 2.03 40.65 -75.14
CA GLN A 207 2.98 40.40 -74.04
C GLN A 207 2.27 40.36 -72.69
N TRP A 208 1.86 39.16 -72.28
CA TRP A 208 1.19 38.93 -70.99
C TRP A 208 2.13 39.10 -69.80
N LYS A 209 1.69 39.85 -68.79
CA LYS A 209 2.41 40.10 -67.55
C LYS A 209 1.48 40.01 -66.34
N TRP A 210 2.02 39.50 -65.24
CA TRP A 210 1.34 39.56 -63.95
C TRP A 210 1.52 40.93 -63.31
N VAL A 211 0.49 41.40 -62.60
CA VAL A 211 0.50 42.68 -61.86
C VAL A 211 1.57 42.78 -60.78
N ASP A 212 2.13 41.66 -60.32
CA ASP A 212 3.24 41.62 -59.34
C ASP A 212 4.63 41.56 -60.00
N GLY A 213 4.69 41.57 -61.34
CA GLY A 213 5.92 41.49 -62.11
C GLY A 213 6.46 40.07 -62.30
N THR A 214 5.75 39.03 -61.82
CA THR A 214 6.13 37.64 -62.10
C THR A 214 6.04 37.36 -63.60
N ASP A 215 7.03 36.65 -64.14
CA ASP A 215 7.05 36.29 -65.56
C ASP A 215 5.98 35.23 -65.86
N TYR A 216 5.08 35.53 -66.81
CA TYR A 216 4.01 34.64 -67.23
C TYR A 216 4.57 33.30 -67.75
N ASN A 217 5.69 33.33 -68.49
CA ASN A 217 6.29 32.17 -69.14
C ASN A 217 7.12 31.29 -68.19
N SER A 218 7.32 31.71 -66.94
CA SER A 218 8.17 30.98 -65.99
C SER A 218 7.50 29.76 -65.33
N ASN A 219 6.20 29.55 -65.55
CA ASN A 219 5.41 28.49 -64.91
C ASN A 219 5.18 27.25 -65.80
N GLU A 220 5.94 27.08 -66.89
CA GLU A 220 5.87 25.92 -67.80
C GLU A 220 6.86 24.78 -67.45
N LYS A 221 7.32 24.68 -66.20
CA LYS A 221 8.14 23.54 -65.73
C LYS A 221 7.48 22.74 -64.62
#